data_AF-A0A956YQJ6-F1
#
_entry.id   AF-A0A956YQJ6-F1
#
_cell.length_a   1.000
_cell.length_b   1.000
_cell.length_c   1.000
_cell.angle_alpha   90.00
_cell.angle_beta   90.00
_cell.angle_gamma   90.00
#
_symmetry.space_group_name_H-M   'P 1'
#
loop_
_entity.id
_entity.type
_entity.pdbx_description
1 polymer ?
#
loop_
_entity_poly.entity_id
_entity_poly.type
_entity_poly.pdbx_seq_one_letter_code
_entity_poly.pdbx_strand_id
1 'polypeptide(L)'
;MPRSDIDELHVIFKTHLDVGFTDYAHKVIDRYMTHFIPDAIALARTLRLEHPDEPFCWTVGSWLIHEYLRRGSPDQIRMMESAIHAGMVTWHALPFTTHTEFMDADLFRYGLSLSKELDQRFGRQTIAGKMTDVPGHTRAMIPLLHEAGIRFFHVGVNPAATVPDVPPVFI
;
A
#
# COMPACT_ATOMS: atom_id res chain seq x y z
N MET A 1 -20.99 24.98 -14.59
CA MET A 1 -21.93 23.83 -14.66
C MET A 1 -22.15 23.33 -13.24
N PRO A 2 -23.38 22.98 -12.83
CA PRO A 2 -23.58 22.33 -11.54
C PRO A 2 -22.82 21.01 -11.59
N ARG A 3 -21.96 20.76 -10.60
CA ARG A 3 -21.26 19.47 -10.50
C ARG A 3 -22.34 18.40 -10.30
N SER A 4 -22.29 17.38 -11.14
CA SER A 4 -23.10 16.17 -11.08
C SER A 4 -23.23 15.66 -9.66
N ASP A 5 -24.44 15.21 -9.31
CA ASP A 5 -24.80 14.55 -8.06
C ASP A 5 -23.79 13.42 -7.75
N ILE A 6 -22.94 13.63 -6.74
CA ILE A 6 -22.01 12.59 -6.26
C ILE A 6 -22.78 11.77 -5.22
N ASP A 7 -23.09 10.52 -5.56
CA ASP A 7 -23.83 9.61 -4.67
C ASP A 7 -22.92 8.97 -3.61
N GLU A 8 -21.63 8.76 -3.93
CA GLU A 8 -20.68 8.07 -3.07
C GLU A 8 -19.25 8.61 -3.23
N LEU A 9 -18.56 8.80 -2.09
CA LEU A 9 -17.16 9.23 -2.04
C LEU A 9 -16.35 8.23 -1.19
N HIS A 10 -15.40 7.53 -1.81
CA HIS A 10 -14.46 6.68 -1.10
C HIS A 10 -13.21 7.48 -0.67
N VAL A 11 -12.97 7.59 0.63
CA VAL A 11 -11.74 8.17 1.18
C VAL A 11 -10.81 7.04 1.60
N ILE A 12 -9.63 6.95 0.98
CA ILE A 12 -8.65 5.89 1.24
C ILE A 12 -7.40 6.51 1.88
N PHE A 13 -7.11 6.11 3.12
CA PHE A 13 -5.90 6.54 3.82
C PHE A 13 -4.72 5.67 3.43
N LYS A 14 -3.75 6.24 2.71
CA LYS A 14 -2.59 5.53 2.20
C LYS A 14 -1.31 6.32 2.38
N THR A 15 -0.24 5.63 2.79
CA THR A 15 1.10 6.24 2.88
C THR A 15 1.96 5.87 1.67
N HIS A 16 2.68 6.85 1.13
CA HIS A 16 3.76 6.62 0.16
C HIS A 16 5.08 6.38 0.90
N LEU A 17 5.87 5.40 0.43
CA LEU A 17 7.06 4.91 1.12
C LEU A 17 8.30 5.14 0.24
N ASP A 18 9.13 6.07 0.69
CA ASP A 18 10.37 6.49 0.03
C ASP A 18 11.61 5.98 0.78
N VAL A 19 12.05 4.76 0.45
CA VAL A 19 13.24 4.18 1.10
C VAL A 19 14.51 4.68 0.41
N GLY A 20 15.33 5.44 1.14
CA GLY A 20 16.62 5.93 0.65
C GLY A 20 16.55 7.25 -0.12
N PHE A 21 15.38 7.85 -0.30
CA PHE A 21 15.21 9.13 -0.98
C PHE A 21 15.23 10.30 0.02
N THR A 22 14.41 10.26 1.08
CA THR A 22 14.32 11.35 2.06
C THR A 22 15.44 11.36 3.11
N ASP A 23 16.04 10.20 3.38
CA ASP A 23 17.18 9.98 4.28
C ASP A 23 17.76 8.59 3.98
N TYR A 24 18.81 8.17 4.68
CA TYR A 24 19.34 6.81 4.58
C TYR A 24 18.26 5.76 4.80
N ALA A 25 18.28 4.70 3.99
CA ALA A 25 17.28 3.64 4.01
C ALA A 25 17.01 3.09 5.42
N HIS A 26 18.05 2.82 6.21
CA HIS A 26 17.89 2.32 7.58
C HIS A 26 17.12 3.29 8.48
N LYS A 27 17.40 4.60 8.43
CA LYS A 27 16.69 5.61 9.23
C LYS A 27 15.23 5.73 8.84
N VAL A 28 14.93 5.69 7.54
CA VAL A 28 13.54 5.71 7.05
C VAL A 28 12.80 4.48 7.58
N ILE A 29 13.38 3.30 7.40
CA ILE A 29 12.80 2.03 7.85
C ILE A 29 12.59 2.06 9.37
N ASP A 30 13.61 2.40 10.14
CA ASP A 30 13.54 2.47 11.60
C ASP A 30 12.42 3.41 12.05
N ARG A 31 12.29 4.59 11.43
CA ARG A 31 11.22 5.54 11.75
C ARG A 31 9.82 4.96 11.48
N TYR A 32 9.65 4.17 10.43
CA TYR A 32 8.39 3.46 10.23
C TYR A 32 8.14 2.40 11.31
N MET A 33 9.17 1.64 11.69
CA MET A 33 9.07 0.58 12.70
C MET A 33 8.80 1.13 14.12
N THR A 34 9.40 2.26 14.47
CA THR A 34 9.36 2.79 15.85
C THR A 34 8.35 3.91 16.05
N HIS A 35 7.93 4.61 15.00
CA HIS A 35 7.01 5.76 15.11
C HIS A 35 5.78 5.57 14.22
N PHE A 36 5.94 5.59 12.89
CA PHE A 36 4.77 5.73 12.01
C PHE A 36 3.77 4.57 12.09
N ILE A 37 4.23 3.32 12.19
CA ILE A 37 3.35 2.16 12.31
C ILE A 37 2.62 2.15 13.67
N PRO A 38 3.33 2.25 14.83
CA PRO A 38 2.67 2.40 16.12
C PRO A 38 1.67 3.56 16.17
N ASP A 39 2.04 4.72 15.66
CA ASP A 39 1.21 5.93 15.69
C ASP A 39 -0.03 5.77 14.81
N ALA A 40 0.09 5.16 13.62
CA ALA A 40 -1.05 4.87 12.75
C ALA A 40 -2.04 3.90 13.41
N ILE A 41 -1.55 2.87 14.11
CA ILE A 41 -2.41 1.93 14.85
C ILE A 41 -3.08 2.62 16.05
N ALA A 42 -2.36 3.47 16.77
CA ALA A 42 -2.92 4.24 17.88
C ALA A 42 -4.02 5.22 17.41
N LEU A 43 -3.78 5.90 16.29
CA LEU A 43 -4.77 6.75 15.63
C LEU A 43 -6.01 5.95 15.21
N ALA A 44 -5.82 4.80 14.56
CA ALA A 44 -6.91 3.93 14.13
C ALA A 44 -7.78 3.46 15.31
N ARG A 45 -7.15 3.14 16.46
CA ARG A 45 -7.87 2.78 17.69
C ARG A 45 -8.70 3.94 18.21
N THR A 46 -8.13 5.15 18.25
CA THR A 46 -8.80 6.36 18.73
C THR A 46 -10.00 6.69 17.85
N LEU A 47 -9.79 6.80 16.53
CA LEU A 47 -10.84 7.13 15.58
C LEU A 47 -11.95 6.09 15.54
N ARG A 48 -11.66 4.81 15.78
CA ARG A 48 -12.70 3.79 15.87
C ARG A 48 -13.63 3.97 17.08
N LEU A 49 -13.13 4.52 18.18
CA LEU A 49 -13.95 4.81 19.36
C LEU A 49 -14.76 6.09 19.17
N GLU A 50 -14.17 7.10 18.55
CA GLU A 50 -14.80 8.41 18.32
C GLU A 50 -15.78 8.41 17.14
N HIS A 51 -15.47 7.63 16.10
CA HIS A 51 -16.18 7.57 14.82
C HIS A 51 -16.42 6.10 14.41
N PRO A 52 -17.26 5.35 15.14
CA PRO A 52 -17.46 3.91 14.89
C PRO A 52 -18.05 3.59 13.51
N ASP A 53 -18.82 4.52 12.94
CA ASP A 53 -19.45 4.37 11.62
C ASP A 53 -18.51 4.73 10.45
N GLU A 54 -17.39 5.41 10.74
CA GLU A 54 -16.40 5.87 9.75
C GLU A 54 -14.97 5.47 10.17
N PRO A 55 -14.68 4.16 10.29
CA PRO A 55 -13.43 3.70 10.85
C PRO A 55 -12.25 4.01 9.92
N PHE A 56 -11.19 4.60 10.48
CA PHE A 56 -9.92 4.77 9.79
C PHE A 56 -9.23 3.42 9.54
N CYS A 57 -8.80 3.20 8.30
CA CYS A 57 -8.01 2.04 7.89
C CYS A 57 -6.73 2.51 7.17
N TRP A 58 -5.57 2.21 7.74
CA TRP A 58 -4.29 2.58 7.15
C TRP A 58 -3.86 1.57 6.09
N THR A 59 -3.65 2.04 4.85
CA THR A 59 -3.25 1.22 3.71
C THR A 59 -1.80 1.49 3.31
N VAL A 60 -1.00 0.43 3.13
CA VAL A 60 0.40 0.53 2.65
C VAL A 60 0.77 -0.58 1.66
N GLY A 61 1.98 -0.49 1.09
CA GLY A 61 2.57 -1.61 0.35
C GLY A 61 2.85 -2.80 1.27
N SER A 62 2.78 -4.00 0.70
CA SER A 62 2.87 -5.26 1.44
C SER A 62 4.20 -5.43 2.20
N TRP A 63 5.30 -4.90 1.66
CA TRP A 63 6.62 -5.05 2.26
C TRP A 63 6.72 -4.45 3.66
N LEU A 64 6.09 -3.30 3.90
CA LEU A 64 6.22 -2.62 5.18
C LEU A 64 5.60 -3.44 6.33
N ILE A 65 4.45 -4.06 6.07
CA ILE A 65 3.79 -4.96 7.02
C ILE A 65 4.58 -6.26 7.17
N HIS A 66 5.02 -6.84 6.05
CA HIS A 66 5.85 -8.05 6.06
C HIS A 66 7.10 -7.83 6.92
N GLU A 67 7.78 -6.71 6.74
CA GLU A 67 9.01 -6.39 7.47
C GLU A 67 8.77 -6.11 8.95
N TYR A 68 7.67 -5.44 9.29
CA TYR A 68 7.26 -5.21 10.69
C TYR A 68 7.00 -6.52 11.41
N LEU A 69 6.29 -7.46 10.76
CA LEU A 69 6.01 -8.79 11.32
C LEU A 69 7.25 -9.69 11.41
N ARG A 70 8.27 -9.42 10.59
CA ARG A 70 9.52 -10.20 10.56
C ARG A 70 10.54 -9.72 11.60
N ARG A 71 10.66 -8.41 11.82
CA ARG A 71 11.68 -7.81 12.71
C ARG A 71 11.13 -7.36 14.07
N GLY A 72 9.82 -7.17 14.18
CA GLY A 72 9.19 -6.61 15.37
C GLY A 72 9.43 -7.48 16.62
N SER A 73 9.44 -6.83 17.79
CA SER A 73 9.35 -7.53 19.06
C SER A 73 8.04 -8.33 19.16
N PRO A 74 7.93 -9.32 20.07
CA PRO A 74 6.68 -10.06 20.25
C PRO A 74 5.45 -9.16 20.52
N ASP A 75 5.63 -8.04 21.22
CA ASP A 75 4.56 -7.06 21.45
C ASP A 75 4.17 -6.29 20.19
N GLN A 76 5.15 -5.88 19.40
CA GLN A 76 4.92 -5.21 18.11
C GLN A 76 4.18 -6.14 17.15
N ILE A 77 4.62 -7.39 17.03
CA ILE A 77 3.96 -8.40 16.19
C ILE A 77 2.50 -8.58 16.62
N ARG A 78 2.24 -8.80 17.92
CA ARG A 78 0.86 -8.92 18.44
C ARG A 78 0.01 -7.68 18.16
N MET A 79 0.59 -6.49 18.30
CA MET A 79 -0.09 -5.24 18.00
C MET A 79 -0.51 -5.15 16.53
N MET A 80 0.40 -5.48 15.60
CA MET A 80 0.11 -5.49 14.16
C MET A 80 -0.94 -6.54 13.80
N GLU A 81 -0.81 -7.78 14.29
CA GLU A 81 -1.78 -8.84 14.05
C GLU A 81 -3.18 -8.45 14.54
N SER A 82 -3.27 -7.91 15.75
CA SER A 82 -4.54 -7.40 16.31
C SER A 82 -5.12 -6.28 15.46
N ALA A 83 -4.29 -5.33 14.99
CA ALA A 83 -4.74 -4.24 14.14
C ALA A 83 -5.25 -4.73 12.77
N ILE A 84 -4.59 -5.71 12.16
CA ILE A 84 -5.01 -6.33 10.89
C ILE A 84 -6.34 -7.07 11.06
N HIS A 85 -6.50 -7.87 12.13
CA HIS A 85 -7.76 -8.56 12.42
C HIS A 85 -8.90 -7.59 12.70
N ALA A 86 -8.61 -6.46 13.36
CA ALA A 86 -9.58 -5.41 13.59
C ALA A 86 -9.90 -4.58 12.32
N GLY A 87 -9.15 -4.73 11.22
CA GLY A 87 -9.33 -3.93 10.00
C GLY A 87 -8.79 -2.49 10.11
N MET A 88 -7.89 -2.24 11.06
CA MET A 88 -7.22 -0.94 11.23
C MET A 88 -6.06 -0.74 10.25
N VAL A 89 -5.48 -1.84 9.76
CA VAL A 89 -4.36 -1.86 8.83
C VAL A 89 -4.66 -2.82 7.70
N THR A 90 -4.34 -2.42 6.47
CA THR A 90 -4.46 -3.24 5.26
C THR A 90 -3.29 -2.98 4.31
N TRP A 91 -3.13 -3.84 3.31
CA TRP A 91 -2.11 -3.71 2.27
C TRP A 91 -2.68 -3.80 0.86
N HIS A 92 -1.92 -3.28 -0.10
CA HIS A 92 -2.08 -3.59 -1.51
C HIS A 92 -1.03 -4.60 -2.00
N ALA A 93 -1.21 -5.14 -3.20
CA ALA A 93 -0.43 -6.26 -3.72
C ALA A 93 1.08 -6.00 -3.81
N LEU A 94 1.45 -4.77 -4.16
CA LEU A 94 2.83 -4.43 -4.46
C LEU A 94 3.61 -4.00 -3.20
N PRO A 95 4.89 -4.35 -3.10
CA PRO A 95 5.70 -4.07 -1.92
C PRO A 95 6.12 -2.60 -1.82
N PHE A 96 6.41 -1.99 -2.96
CA PHE A 96 6.90 -0.63 -3.10
C PHE A 96 6.33 0.01 -4.37
N THR A 97 6.55 1.31 -4.54
CA THR A 97 6.56 1.91 -5.89
C THR A 97 7.97 1.74 -6.46
N THR A 98 8.11 0.94 -7.51
CA THR A 98 9.41 0.63 -8.12
C THR A 98 9.47 1.13 -9.56
N HIS A 99 10.69 1.37 -10.05
CA HIS A 99 10.96 1.49 -11.48
C HIS A 99 10.97 0.07 -12.08
N THR A 100 9.87 -0.28 -12.72
CA THR A 100 9.66 -1.64 -13.26
C THR A 100 10.66 -2.03 -14.35
N GLU A 101 11.28 -1.05 -15.00
CA GLU A 101 12.31 -1.19 -16.03
C GLU A 101 13.62 -1.75 -15.48
N PHE A 102 13.86 -1.65 -14.16
CA PHE A 102 15.03 -2.24 -13.50
C PHE A 102 14.77 -3.65 -12.94
N MET A 103 13.58 -4.20 -13.15
CA MET A 103 13.18 -5.50 -12.62
C MET A 103 13.09 -6.54 -13.74
N ASP A 104 13.56 -7.74 -13.47
CA ASP A 104 13.15 -8.91 -14.23
C ASP A 104 11.80 -9.46 -13.69
N ALA A 105 11.27 -10.46 -14.39
CA ALA A 105 9.98 -11.06 -14.03
C ALA A 105 10.03 -11.76 -12.67
N ASP A 106 11.17 -12.35 -12.30
CA ASP A 106 11.32 -13.12 -11.06
C ASP A 106 11.35 -12.19 -9.84
N LEU A 107 12.06 -11.07 -9.93
CA LEU A 107 12.06 -10.05 -8.89
C LEU A 107 10.67 -9.42 -8.72
N PHE A 108 9.93 -9.21 -9.82
CA PHE A 108 8.57 -8.69 -9.75
C PHE A 108 7.60 -9.68 -9.10
N ARG A 109 7.70 -10.97 -9.44
CA ARG A 109 6.92 -12.05 -8.79
C ARG A 109 7.26 -12.18 -7.31
N TYR A 110 8.53 -12.09 -6.94
CA TYR A 110 8.95 -12.08 -5.53
C TYR A 110 8.33 -10.91 -4.77
N GLY A 111 8.30 -9.72 -5.36
CA GLY A 111 7.60 -8.59 -4.76
C GLY A 111 6.12 -8.86 -4.49
N LEU A 112 5.43 -9.51 -5.44
CA LEU A 112 4.03 -9.89 -5.30
C LEU A 112 3.81 -10.99 -4.26
N SER A 113 4.77 -11.92 -4.08
CA SER A 113 4.65 -13.03 -3.13
C SER A 113 4.52 -12.53 -1.69
N LEU A 114 5.11 -11.38 -1.35
CA LEU A 114 4.98 -10.80 -0.01
C LEU A 114 3.52 -10.52 0.36
N SER A 115 2.72 -10.01 -0.58
CA SER A 115 1.27 -9.82 -0.33
C SER A 115 0.52 -11.14 -0.23
N LYS A 116 0.95 -12.17 -0.97
CA LYS A 116 0.35 -13.51 -0.94
C LYS A 116 0.62 -14.24 0.37
N GLU A 117 1.81 -14.08 0.93
CA GLU A 117 2.14 -14.60 2.26
C GLU A 117 1.30 -13.93 3.36
N LEU A 118 1.10 -12.61 3.27
CA LEU A 118 0.21 -11.89 4.18
C LEU A 118 -1.25 -12.32 4.02
N ASP A 119 -1.73 -12.44 2.78
CA ASP A 119 -3.06 -12.93 2.45
C ASP A 119 -3.31 -14.32 3.07
N GLN A 120 -2.36 -15.24 2.89
CA GLN A 120 -2.42 -16.59 3.46
C GLN A 120 -2.42 -16.55 4.99
N ARG A 121 -1.54 -15.74 5.60
CA ARG A 121 -1.42 -15.63 7.06
C ARG A 121 -2.68 -15.10 7.73
N PHE A 122 -3.36 -14.14 7.09
CA PHE A 122 -4.49 -13.41 7.68
C PHE A 122 -5.85 -13.74 7.05
N GLY A 123 -5.91 -14.72 6.15
CA GLY A 123 -7.15 -15.14 5.49
C GLY A 123 -7.76 -14.03 4.61
N ARG A 124 -6.93 -13.26 3.92
CA ARG A 124 -7.34 -12.17 3.03
C ARG A 124 -7.15 -12.55 1.56
N GLN A 125 -7.75 -11.78 0.67
CA GLN A 125 -7.50 -11.86 -0.77
C GLN A 125 -7.26 -10.47 -1.33
N THR A 126 -6.00 -10.17 -1.66
CA THR A 126 -5.61 -8.91 -2.27
C THR A 126 -5.82 -8.97 -3.77
N ILE A 127 -6.67 -8.07 -4.29
CA ILE A 127 -6.99 -7.94 -5.72
C ILE A 127 -6.55 -6.60 -6.33
N ALA A 128 -6.02 -5.69 -5.51
CA ALA A 128 -5.66 -4.34 -5.91
C ALA A 128 -4.16 -4.10 -5.71
N GLY A 129 -3.52 -3.48 -6.71
CA GLY A 129 -2.16 -2.96 -6.64
C GLY A 129 -2.14 -1.45 -6.82
N LYS A 130 -1.09 -0.81 -6.33
CA LYS A 130 -0.87 0.62 -6.54
C LYS A 130 0.61 0.89 -6.76
N MET A 131 0.91 1.70 -7.77
CA MET A 131 2.20 2.37 -7.92
C MET A 131 1.94 3.79 -8.39
N THR A 132 2.46 4.74 -7.65
CA THR A 132 2.32 6.17 -7.95
C THR A 132 3.65 6.82 -7.68
N ASP A 133 4.02 7.83 -8.47
CA ASP A 133 5.20 8.71 -8.31
C ASP A 133 6.32 8.44 -9.33
N VAL A 134 6.50 7.22 -9.83
CA VAL A 134 7.50 7.01 -10.89
C VAL A 134 6.99 7.49 -12.25
N PRO A 135 7.88 7.87 -13.20
CA PRO A 135 7.48 8.44 -14.49
C PRO A 135 6.63 7.52 -15.38
N GLY A 136 6.72 6.20 -15.17
CA GLY A 136 5.99 5.22 -15.95
C GLY A 136 6.31 3.80 -15.50
N HIS A 137 5.61 2.85 -16.10
CA HIS A 137 5.81 1.43 -15.88
C HIS A 137 5.80 0.65 -17.20
N THR A 138 6.59 -0.41 -17.27
CA THR A 138 6.56 -1.32 -18.42
C THR A 138 5.25 -2.12 -18.44
N ARG A 139 4.63 -2.22 -19.63
CA ARG A 139 3.44 -3.06 -19.86
C ARG A 139 3.69 -4.53 -19.54
N ALA A 140 4.95 -4.96 -19.50
CA ALA A 140 5.34 -6.33 -19.14
C ALA A 140 4.87 -6.74 -17.73
N MET A 141 4.57 -5.79 -16.84
CA MET A 141 4.05 -6.12 -15.51
C MET A 141 2.60 -6.62 -15.54
N ILE A 142 1.81 -6.27 -16.56
CA ILE A 142 0.37 -6.63 -16.64
C ILE A 142 0.13 -8.14 -16.54
N PRO A 143 0.78 -9.01 -17.35
CA PRO A 143 0.60 -10.45 -17.22
C PRO A 143 1.01 -10.98 -15.85
N LEU A 144 2.03 -10.40 -15.20
CA LEU A 144 2.48 -10.80 -13.86
C LEU A 144 1.47 -10.41 -12.77
N LEU A 145 0.87 -9.21 -12.89
CA LEU A 145 -0.23 -8.78 -12.02
C LEU A 145 -1.45 -9.69 -12.17
N HIS A 146 -1.81 -10.02 -13.41
CA HIS A 146 -2.91 -10.92 -13.70
C HIS A 146 -2.65 -12.34 -13.17
N GLU A 147 -1.44 -12.87 -13.35
CA GLU A 147 -0.98 -14.16 -12.79
C GLU A 147 -1.15 -14.19 -11.27
N ALA A 148 -0.81 -13.10 -10.57
CA ALA A 148 -1.03 -12.95 -9.14
C ALA A 148 -2.49 -12.64 -8.74
N GLY A 149 -3.44 -12.64 -9.68
CA GLY A 149 -4.86 -12.41 -9.41
C GLY A 149 -5.24 -10.96 -9.12
N ILE A 150 -4.38 -10.00 -9.48
CA ILE A 150 -4.63 -8.57 -9.33
C ILE A 150 -5.53 -8.09 -10.48
N ARG A 151 -6.65 -7.46 -10.11
CA ARG A 151 -7.73 -7.05 -11.03
C ARG A 151 -7.88 -5.54 -11.13
N PHE A 152 -7.38 -4.83 -10.12
CA PHE A 152 -7.40 -3.37 -10.07
C PHE A 152 -5.99 -2.85 -9.87
N PHE A 153 -5.60 -1.85 -10.66
CA PHE A 153 -4.29 -1.22 -10.55
C PHE A 153 -4.43 0.28 -10.58
N HIS A 154 -4.15 0.93 -9.45
CA HIS A 154 -4.07 2.38 -9.36
C HIS A 154 -2.66 2.83 -9.75
N VAL A 155 -2.57 3.45 -10.93
CA VAL A 155 -1.35 4.05 -11.46
C VAL A 155 -1.39 5.57 -11.37
N GLY A 156 -0.26 6.20 -11.11
CA GLY A 156 -0.11 7.65 -11.16
C GLY A 156 1.35 8.04 -11.37
N VAL A 157 1.59 9.21 -11.94
CA VAL A 157 2.94 9.72 -12.23
C VAL A 157 3.26 10.91 -11.32
N ASN A 158 4.54 11.15 -11.05
CA ASN A 158 4.94 12.38 -10.36
C ASN A 158 4.67 13.61 -11.25
N PRO A 159 4.59 14.81 -10.65
CA PRO A 159 4.41 16.06 -11.40
C PRO A 159 5.57 16.42 -12.34
N ALA A 160 6.72 15.72 -12.24
CA ALA A 160 7.89 15.95 -13.09
C ALA A 160 7.83 15.15 -14.40
N ALA A 161 6.85 14.25 -14.56
CA ALA A 161 6.61 13.49 -15.77
C ALA A 161 5.36 14.02 -16.50
N THR A 162 5.32 13.82 -17.81
CA THR A 162 4.12 14.13 -18.60
C THR A 162 3.04 13.11 -18.26
N VAL A 163 1.90 13.58 -17.74
CA VAL A 163 0.73 12.73 -17.51
C VAL A 163 0.21 12.21 -18.86
N PRO A 164 -0.17 10.92 -18.95
CA PRO A 164 -0.83 10.42 -20.15
C PRO A 164 -2.14 11.17 -20.37
N ASP A 165 -2.45 11.50 -21.63
CA ASP A 165 -3.72 12.11 -22.01
C ASP A 165 -4.84 11.07 -21.87
N VAL A 166 -5.48 11.05 -20.70
CA VAL A 166 -6.54 10.12 -20.34
C VAL A 166 -7.88 10.86 -20.21
N PRO A 167 -9.02 10.19 -20.48
CA PRO A 167 -10.33 10.82 -20.30
C PRO A 167 -10.53 11.38 -18.88
N PRO A 168 -11.32 12.45 -18.68
CA PRO A 168 -11.49 13.10 -17.37
C PRO A 168 -11.95 12.21 -16.22
N VAL A 169 -12.54 11.04 -16.51
CA VAL A 169 -12.94 10.05 -15.49
C VAL A 169 -11.74 9.39 -14.78
N PHE A 170 -10.53 9.54 -15.32
CA PHE A 170 -9.30 8.98 -14.79
C PHE A 170 -8.39 10.03 -14.13
N ILE A 171 -8.84 11.29 -14.00
CA ILE A 171 -8.12 12.42 -13.38
C ILE A 171 -8.62 12.66 -11.96
#